data_AF-A0A540WHF9-F1
#
_entry.id   AF-A0A540WHF9-F1
#
_cell.length_a   1.000
_cell.length_b   1.000
_cell.length_c   1.000
_cell.angle_alpha   90.00
_cell.angle_beta   90.00
_cell.angle_gamma   90.00
#
_symmetry.space_group_name_H-M   'P 1'
#
loop_
_entity.id
_entity.type
_entity.pdbx_description
1 polymer ?
#
loop_
_entity_poly.entity_id
_entity_poly.type
_entity_poly.pdbx_seq_one_letter_code
_entity_poly.pdbx_strand_id
1 'polypeptide(L)'
;PFAASWPVDAIVAENGAVAMVRQPEAPLQRTGPAAQSDAVRVHPMGPGGPVLAKIYQQDAATRAAQYARMQEVLAGIERDIPGARRATDSAGRECDIAIDHSEFVQLPQPAIDAVVQRMRAEGMHATVSSIHVNGWYGEHDKLAGARWIVRALFGRTLDAEIGRWVYVGDSTNDQKMFEAFPHSVGVAN
;
A
#
# COMPACT_ATOMS: atom_id res chain seq x y z
N PRO A 1 -4.61 -13.44 9.34
CA PRO A 1 -4.30 -12.83 8.02
C PRO A 1 -3.29 -13.64 7.21
N PHE A 2 -3.43 -13.61 5.88
CA PHE A 2 -2.60 -14.35 4.92
C PHE A 2 -1.09 -14.14 5.11
N ALA A 3 -0.68 -12.95 5.56
CA ALA A 3 0.71 -12.61 5.88
C ALA A 3 1.39 -13.58 6.88
N ALA A 4 0.63 -14.28 7.72
CA ALA A 4 1.16 -15.22 8.71
C ALA A 4 1.49 -16.62 8.12
N SER A 5 0.87 -16.99 7.00
CA SER A 5 0.94 -18.36 6.43
C SER A 5 1.54 -18.42 5.03
N TRP A 6 1.71 -17.29 4.34
CA TRP A 6 2.30 -17.28 3.00
C TRP A 6 3.84 -17.41 2.99
N PRO A 7 4.40 -18.09 1.98
CA PRO A 7 5.85 -18.28 1.81
C PRO A 7 6.52 -17.05 1.16
N VAL A 8 6.13 -15.84 1.60
CA VAL A 8 6.71 -14.58 1.12
C VAL A 8 7.49 -13.90 2.25
N ASP A 9 8.60 -13.25 1.92
CA ASP A 9 9.42 -12.52 2.90
C ASP A 9 8.72 -11.26 3.43
N ALA A 10 7.88 -10.64 2.59
CA ALA A 10 7.14 -9.44 2.92
C ALA A 10 5.89 -9.25 2.06
N ILE A 11 4.95 -8.47 2.58
CA ILE A 11 3.84 -7.89 1.84
C ILE A 11 4.02 -6.38 1.86
N VAL A 12 4.02 -5.74 0.69
CA VAL A 12 4.00 -4.28 0.58
C VAL A 12 2.58 -3.84 0.24
N ALA A 13 2.00 -3.00 1.10
CA ALA A 13 0.63 -2.52 0.96
C ALA A 13 0.59 -1.00 0.74
N GLU A 14 -0.62 -0.47 0.52
CA GLU A 14 -0.92 0.96 0.49
C GLU A 14 0.01 1.73 -0.47
N ASN A 15 0.00 1.29 -1.74
CA ASN A 15 0.82 1.84 -2.81
C ASN A 15 2.32 1.98 -2.46
N GLY A 16 2.85 1.07 -1.66
CA GLY A 16 4.28 1.05 -1.34
C GLY A 16 4.63 1.63 0.02
N ALA A 17 3.71 2.27 0.74
CA ALA A 17 4.04 3.04 1.94
C ALA A 17 4.44 2.20 3.15
N VAL A 18 3.88 0.99 3.25
CA VAL A 18 4.03 0.10 4.40
C VAL A 18 4.37 -1.31 3.95
N ALA A 19 5.26 -1.97 4.68
CA ALA A 19 5.52 -3.38 4.48
C ALA A 19 5.35 -4.17 5.77
N MET A 20 4.66 -5.31 5.66
CA MET A 20 4.57 -6.33 6.70
C MET A 20 5.65 -7.37 6.45
N VAL A 21 6.58 -7.53 7.38
CA VAL A 21 7.71 -8.46 7.30
C VAL A 21 7.61 -9.49 8.43
N ARG A 22 7.97 -10.75 8.14
CA ARG A 22 8.04 -11.79 9.17
C ARG A 22 9.26 -11.55 10.05
N GLN A 23 9.07 -11.47 11.38
CA GLN A 23 10.21 -11.53 12.30
C GLN A 23 10.61 -13.01 12.47
N PRO A 24 11.89 -13.36 12.31
CA PRO A 24 12.34 -14.70 12.64
C PRO A 24 12.19 -14.95 14.15
N GLU A 25 11.84 -16.18 14.54
CA GLU A 25 11.67 -16.59 15.95
C GLU A 25 12.98 -16.54 16.76
N ALA A 26 14.12 -16.39 16.09
CA ALA A 26 15.44 -16.15 16.66
C ALA A 26 16.12 -15.00 15.90
N PRO A 27 17.01 -14.22 16.53
CA PRO A 27 17.64 -13.07 15.86
C PRO A 27 18.60 -13.58 14.78
N LEU A 28 18.12 -13.65 13.54
CA LEU A 28 19.02 -13.69 12.39
C LEU A 28 19.78 -12.36 12.40
N GLN A 29 21.10 -12.43 12.56
CA GLN A 29 22.01 -11.32 12.28
C GLN A 29 21.86 -10.93 10.81
N ARG A 30 20.87 -10.08 10.51
CA ARG A 30 20.79 -9.39 9.23
C ARG A 30 21.82 -8.27 9.28
N THR A 31 22.98 -8.51 8.69
CA THR A 31 23.99 -7.49 8.40
C THR A 31 23.48 -6.62 7.25
N GLY A 32 22.65 -5.64 7.59
CA GLY A 32 22.21 -4.55 6.73
C GLY A 32 22.15 -3.26 7.55
N PRO A 33 22.21 -2.07 6.93
CA PRO A 33 22.16 -0.81 7.68
C PRO A 33 20.89 -0.79 8.53
N ALA A 34 21.06 -0.43 9.81
CA ALA A 34 20.05 -0.49 10.87
C ALA A 34 18.62 -0.24 10.35
N ALA A 35 17.81 -1.30 10.33
CA ALA A 35 16.40 -1.18 10.02
C ALA A 35 15.74 -0.34 11.13
N GLN A 36 15.37 0.89 10.74
CA GLN A 36 14.39 1.82 11.29
C GLN A 36 13.86 1.51 12.71
N SER A 37 14.16 2.41 13.65
CA SER A 37 13.71 2.42 15.06
C SER A 37 12.20 2.43 15.30
N ASP A 38 11.39 2.50 14.23
CA ASP A 38 9.95 2.74 14.27
C ASP A 38 9.12 1.51 13.83
N ALA A 39 9.74 0.33 13.74
CA ALA A 39 9.04 -0.89 13.36
C ALA A 39 7.96 -1.27 14.39
N VAL A 40 6.71 -1.40 13.93
CA VAL A 40 5.56 -1.72 14.80
C VAL A 40 5.31 -3.23 14.79
N ARG A 41 5.44 -3.89 15.93
CA ARG A 41 5.13 -5.33 16.06
C ARG A 41 3.62 -5.55 16.07
N VAL A 42 3.17 -6.56 15.33
CA VAL A 42 1.76 -7.00 15.30
C VAL A 42 1.67 -8.51 15.47
N HIS A 43 0.66 -8.96 16.21
CA HIS A 43 0.36 -10.37 16.50
C HIS A 43 -0.96 -10.76 15.83
N PRO A 44 -0.92 -11.19 14.56
CA PRO A 44 -2.14 -11.25 13.77
C PRO A 44 -3.02 -12.47 14.08
N MET A 45 -2.51 -13.45 14.83
CA MET A 45 -3.23 -14.64 15.28
C MET A 45 -3.29 -14.77 16.81
N GLY A 46 -3.03 -13.67 17.53
CA GLY A 46 -2.96 -13.67 19.00
C GLY A 46 -1.59 -14.12 19.56
N PRO A 47 -1.48 -14.22 20.90
CA PRO A 47 -0.25 -14.63 21.57
C PRO A 47 0.19 -16.04 21.12
N GLY A 48 1.44 -16.18 20.65
CA GLY A 48 1.99 -17.45 20.17
C GLY A 48 1.97 -17.65 18.65
N GLY A 49 1.34 -16.75 17.88
CA GLY A 49 1.45 -16.71 16.42
C GLY A 49 2.74 -16.02 15.93
N PRO A 50 3.11 -16.20 14.65
CA PRO A 50 4.28 -15.54 14.06
C PRO A 50 4.17 -14.02 14.20
N VAL A 51 5.25 -13.41 14.69
CA VAL A 51 5.34 -11.96 14.88
C VAL A 51 5.62 -11.32 13.52
N LEU A 52 4.74 -10.39 13.11
CA LEU A 52 5.03 -9.52 11.98
C LEU A 52 5.52 -8.18 12.51
N ALA A 53 6.45 -7.56 11.79
CA ALA A 53 6.77 -6.15 11.97
C ALA A 53 6.24 -5.36 10.78
N LYS A 54 5.62 -4.21 11.05
CA LYS A 54 5.33 -3.20 10.04
C LYS A 54 6.49 -2.23 9.99
N ILE A 55 7.03 -2.01 8.80
CA ILE A 55 7.99 -0.95 8.51
C ILE A 55 7.36 0.03 7.54
N TYR A 56 7.82 1.29 7.57
CA TYR A 56 7.16 2.39 6.86
C TYR A 56 8.20 3.24 6.12
N GLN A 57 7.79 3.83 5.00
CA GLN A 57 8.63 4.81 4.30
C GLN A 57 8.69 6.16 5.02
N GLN A 58 7.63 6.51 5.74
CA GLN A 58 7.49 7.76 6.49
C GLN A 58 7.57 7.51 8.00
N ASP A 59 8.13 8.47 8.73
CA ASP A 59 8.20 8.43 10.19
C ASP A 59 6.80 8.47 10.83
N ALA A 60 6.72 8.11 12.12
CA ALA A 60 5.45 8.02 12.83
C ALA A 60 4.68 9.35 12.94
N ALA A 61 5.38 10.48 13.11
CA ALA A 61 4.74 11.79 13.28
C ALA A 61 4.12 12.27 11.97
N THR A 62 4.84 12.13 10.86
CA THR A 62 4.35 12.40 9.51
C THR A 62 3.13 11.55 9.21
N ARG A 63 3.18 10.23 9.47
CA ARG A 63 2.04 9.33 9.23
C ARG A 63 0.82 9.71 10.04
N ALA A 64 0.98 10.01 11.33
CA ALA A 64 -0.14 10.42 12.18
C ALA A 64 -0.83 11.69 11.68
N ALA A 65 -0.06 12.70 11.27
CA ALA A 65 -0.58 13.94 10.71
C ALA A 65 -1.30 13.71 9.37
N GLN A 66 -0.72 12.91 8.47
CA GLN A 66 -1.35 12.60 7.18
C GLN A 66 -2.60 11.74 7.35
N TYR A 67 -2.60 10.77 8.27
CA TYR A 67 -3.76 9.96 8.58
C TYR A 67 -4.96 10.82 9.00
N ALA A 68 -4.75 11.75 9.94
CA ALA A 68 -5.80 12.67 10.37
C ALA A 68 -6.39 13.48 9.19
N ARG A 69 -5.52 14.05 8.34
CA ARG A 69 -5.94 14.78 7.13
C ARG A 69 -6.71 13.89 6.15
N MET A 70 -6.27 12.66 5.93
CA MET A 70 -6.98 11.73 5.05
C MET A 70 -8.36 11.36 5.60
N GLN A 71 -8.51 11.21 6.93
CA GLN A 71 -9.82 10.96 7.53
C GLN A 71 -10.79 12.13 7.34
N GLU A 72 -10.29 13.38 7.39
CA GLU A 72 -11.11 14.57 7.09
C GLU A 72 -11.58 14.58 5.63
N VAL A 73 -10.67 14.29 4.69
CA VAL A 73 -11.01 14.19 3.25
C VAL A 73 -12.02 13.07 3.00
N LEU A 74 -11.82 11.90 3.62
CA LEU A 74 -12.70 10.75 3.50
C LEU A 74 -14.13 11.08 3.98
N ALA A 75 -14.25 11.72 5.15
CA ALA A 75 -15.54 12.16 5.68
C ALA A 75 -16.21 13.22 4.78
N GLY A 76 -15.43 14.15 4.22
CA GLY A 76 -15.93 15.13 3.26
C GLY A 76 -16.48 14.48 1.99
N ILE A 77 -15.78 13.48 1.44
CA ILE A 77 -16.22 12.74 0.26
C ILE A 77 -17.54 11.99 0.53
N GLU A 78 -17.64 11.26 1.64
CA GLU A 78 -18.85 10.50 1.99
C GLU A 78 -20.09 11.38 2.22
N ARG A 79 -19.86 12.62 2.66
CA ARG A 79 -20.91 13.63 2.87
C ARG A 79 -21.31 14.33 1.57
N ASP A 80 -20.35 14.70 0.73
CA ASP A 80 -20.56 15.62 -0.39
C ASP A 80 -20.84 14.89 -1.72
N ILE A 81 -20.47 13.61 -1.85
CA ILE A 81 -20.61 12.80 -3.07
C ILE A 81 -21.62 11.65 -2.82
N PRO A 82 -22.85 11.76 -3.35
CA PRO A 82 -23.88 10.74 -3.16
C PRO A 82 -23.42 9.36 -3.63
N GLY A 83 -23.65 8.35 -2.78
CA GLY A 83 -23.28 6.96 -3.06
C GLY A 83 -21.83 6.62 -2.68
N ALA A 84 -20.92 7.59 -2.56
CA ALA A 84 -19.55 7.33 -2.16
C ALA A 84 -19.48 6.76 -0.73
N ARG A 85 -18.77 5.65 -0.58
CA ARG A 85 -18.56 4.95 0.69
C ARG A 85 -17.10 4.53 0.77
N ARG A 86 -16.50 4.65 1.95
CA ARG A 86 -15.17 4.07 2.18
C ARG A 86 -15.17 2.57 1.95
N ALA A 87 -14.04 2.04 1.51
CA ALA A 87 -13.79 0.61 1.39
C ALA A 87 -13.97 -0.11 2.73
N THR A 88 -14.43 -1.36 2.71
CA THR A 88 -14.69 -2.14 3.94
C THR A 88 -13.42 -2.44 4.73
N ASP A 89 -12.27 -2.49 4.06
CA ASP A 89 -10.94 -2.68 4.64
C ASP A 89 -10.35 -1.39 5.25
N SER A 90 -11.09 -0.28 5.27
CA SER A 90 -10.58 1.04 5.69
C SER A 90 -10.01 1.08 7.10
N ALA A 91 -10.45 0.20 8.02
CA ALA A 91 -9.91 0.14 9.38
C ALA A 91 -8.45 -0.36 9.44
N GLY A 92 -7.97 -1.05 8.39
CA GLY A 92 -6.60 -1.54 8.29
C GLY A 92 -5.63 -0.61 7.55
N ARG A 93 -6.12 0.49 6.96
CA ARG A 93 -5.31 1.43 6.17
C ARG A 93 -4.74 2.53 7.06
N GLU A 94 -3.47 2.85 6.88
CA GLU A 94 -2.72 3.80 7.72
C GLU A 94 -2.09 4.96 6.94
N CYS A 95 -1.71 4.70 5.69
CA CYS A 95 -0.98 5.56 4.77
C CYS A 95 -1.80 5.93 3.52
N ASP A 96 -2.93 5.26 3.26
CA ASP A 96 -3.91 5.63 2.24
C ASP A 96 -5.37 5.57 2.73
N ILE A 97 -6.28 6.05 1.88
CA ILE A 97 -7.73 5.84 2.00
C ILE A 97 -8.27 5.29 0.67
N ALA A 98 -9.43 4.64 0.73
CA ALA A 98 -10.10 4.09 -0.44
C ALA A 98 -11.61 4.35 -0.40
N ILE A 99 -12.17 4.72 -1.54
CA ILE A 99 -13.62 4.72 -1.80
C ILE A 99 -13.96 3.50 -2.67
N ASP A 100 -14.96 2.73 -2.25
CA ASP A 100 -15.51 1.61 -3.02
C ASP A 100 -16.29 2.14 -4.22
N HIS A 101 -15.90 1.70 -5.42
CA HIS A 101 -16.62 2.01 -6.65
C HIS A 101 -17.08 0.78 -7.43
N SER A 102 -16.57 -0.42 -7.10
CA SER A 102 -16.97 -1.65 -7.79
C SER A 102 -16.79 -2.96 -6.98
N GLU A 103 -16.43 -2.94 -5.68
CA GLU A 103 -16.35 -4.18 -4.89
C GLU A 103 -17.72 -4.55 -4.31
N PHE A 104 -18.29 -3.63 -3.52
CA PHE A 104 -19.60 -3.80 -2.88
C PHE A 104 -20.60 -2.73 -3.32
N VAL A 105 -20.12 -1.61 -3.86
CA VAL A 105 -20.95 -0.53 -4.41
C VAL A 105 -20.55 -0.31 -5.86
N GLN A 106 -21.50 0.05 -6.71
CA GLN A 106 -21.21 0.51 -8.07
C GLN A 106 -21.38 2.02 -8.14
N LEU A 107 -20.28 2.75 -8.28
CA LEU A 107 -20.33 4.20 -8.49
C LEU A 107 -20.33 4.52 -9.98
N PRO A 108 -21.23 5.42 -10.44
CA PRO A 108 -21.18 5.87 -11.82
C PRO A 108 -19.91 6.70 -12.08
N GLN A 109 -19.41 6.69 -13.31
CA GLN A 109 -18.16 7.38 -13.69
C GLN A 109 -18.09 8.85 -13.22
N PRO A 110 -19.14 9.68 -13.31
CA PRO A 110 -19.09 11.05 -12.81
C PRO A 110 -18.83 11.14 -11.29
N ALA A 111 -19.30 10.17 -10.50
CA ALA A 111 -19.02 10.12 -9.07
C ALA A 111 -17.57 9.69 -8.80
N ILE A 112 -17.05 8.72 -9.56
CA ILE A 112 -15.63 8.32 -9.52
C ILE A 112 -14.74 9.54 -9.82
N ASP A 113 -15.05 10.29 -10.88
CA ASP A 113 -14.30 11.47 -11.27
C ASP A 113 -14.36 12.56 -10.19
N ALA A 114 -15.53 12.76 -9.57
CA ALA A 114 -15.69 13.71 -8.46
C ALA A 114 -14.86 13.32 -7.22
N VAL A 115 -14.79 12.03 -6.89
CA VAL A 115 -13.95 11.50 -5.80
C VAL A 115 -12.47 11.79 -6.10
N VAL A 116 -12.01 11.46 -7.31
CA VAL A 116 -10.62 11.72 -7.75
C VAL A 116 -10.30 13.21 -7.69
N GLN A 117 -11.19 14.06 -8.20
CA GLN A 117 -11.02 15.51 -8.18
C GLN A 117 -10.97 16.05 -6.76
N ARG A 118 -11.85 15.58 -5.87
CA ARG A 118 -11.84 16.00 -4.46
C ARG A 118 -10.53 15.64 -3.78
N MET A 119 -10.06 14.39 -3.91
CA MET A 119 -8.77 13.98 -3.33
C MET A 119 -7.61 14.85 -3.85
N ARG A 120 -7.56 15.10 -5.17
CA ARG A 120 -6.52 15.94 -5.78
C ARG A 120 -6.58 17.39 -5.34
N ALA A 121 -7.77 17.95 -5.16
CA ALA A 121 -7.96 19.33 -4.68
C ALA A 121 -7.41 19.52 -3.25
N GLU A 122 -7.44 18.47 -2.43
CA GLU A 122 -6.87 18.45 -1.08
C GLU A 122 -5.35 18.15 -1.08
N GLY A 123 -4.76 17.97 -2.27
CA GLY A 123 -3.33 17.73 -2.47
C GLY A 123 -2.89 16.27 -2.37
N MET A 124 -3.83 15.32 -2.49
CA MET A 124 -3.53 13.89 -2.48
C MET A 124 -3.17 13.38 -3.88
N HIS A 125 -2.31 12.37 -3.94
CA HIS A 125 -2.31 11.48 -5.10
C HIS A 125 -3.62 10.70 -5.12
N ALA A 126 -4.17 10.43 -6.31
CA ALA A 126 -5.40 9.67 -6.47
C ALA A 126 -5.34 8.77 -7.71
N THR A 127 -5.61 7.47 -7.52
CA THR A 127 -5.62 6.44 -8.57
C THR A 127 -6.91 5.65 -8.52
N VAL A 128 -7.39 5.24 -9.69
CA VAL A 128 -8.55 4.37 -9.83
C VAL A 128 -8.07 2.97 -10.16
N SER A 129 -8.32 2.02 -9.26
CA SER A 129 -8.13 0.58 -9.47
C SER A 129 -9.43 -0.07 -9.99
N SER A 130 -9.44 -1.40 -10.14
CA SER A 130 -10.63 -2.14 -10.55
C SER A 130 -11.81 -1.99 -9.59
N ILE A 131 -11.55 -1.82 -8.29
CA ILE A 131 -12.60 -1.82 -7.25
C ILE A 131 -12.59 -0.59 -6.33
N HIS A 132 -11.47 0.13 -6.25
CA HIS A 132 -11.29 1.27 -5.36
C HIS A 132 -10.74 2.52 -6.05
N VAL A 133 -11.18 3.69 -5.59
CA VAL A 133 -10.46 4.95 -5.79
C VAL A 133 -9.59 5.18 -4.58
N ASN A 134 -8.28 5.04 -4.74
CA ASN A 134 -7.30 5.19 -3.67
C ASN A 134 -6.76 6.62 -3.65
N GLY A 135 -6.51 7.16 -2.46
CA GLY A 135 -5.80 8.41 -2.30
C GLY A 135 -4.88 8.44 -1.09
N TRP A 136 -3.74 9.14 -1.22
CA TRP A 136 -2.71 9.23 -0.18
C TRP A 136 -1.88 10.51 -0.30
N TYR A 137 -1.08 10.79 0.74
CA TYR A 137 -0.08 11.86 0.72
C TYR A 137 1.35 11.32 0.67
N GLY A 138 2.20 12.00 -0.10
CA GLY A 138 3.61 11.67 -0.29
C GLY A 138 3.89 10.88 -1.57
N GLU A 139 5.16 10.76 -1.91
CA GLU A 139 5.62 10.34 -3.25
C GLU A 139 5.64 8.82 -3.48
N HIS A 140 5.06 8.02 -2.57
CA HIS A 140 5.11 6.57 -2.71
C HIS A 140 4.19 6.09 -3.83
N ASP A 141 4.67 5.12 -4.59
CA ASP A 141 3.89 4.31 -5.53
C ASP A 141 4.39 2.87 -5.50
N LYS A 142 3.72 1.97 -6.26
CA LYS A 142 4.07 0.54 -6.32
C LYS A 142 5.54 0.30 -6.67
N LEU A 143 6.11 1.08 -7.59
CA LEU A 143 7.48 0.91 -8.05
C LEU A 143 8.49 1.42 -7.00
N ALA A 144 8.22 2.60 -6.42
CA ALA A 144 9.01 3.12 -5.31
C ALA A 144 8.97 2.18 -4.11
N GLY A 145 7.80 1.60 -3.79
CA GLY A 145 7.62 0.58 -2.76
C GLY A 145 8.42 -0.69 -3.03
N ALA A 146 8.38 -1.21 -4.26
CA ALA A 146 9.17 -2.37 -4.66
C ALA A 146 10.68 -2.12 -4.52
N ARG A 147 11.17 -0.96 -5.01
CA ARG A 147 12.57 -0.55 -4.85
C ARG A 147 12.97 -0.45 -3.37
N TRP A 148 12.10 0.15 -2.56
CA TRP A 148 12.34 0.33 -1.13
C TRP A 148 12.44 -1.02 -0.41
N ILE A 149 11.47 -1.93 -0.60
CA ILE A 149 11.45 -3.18 0.15
C ILE A 149 12.58 -4.12 -0.26
N VAL A 150 12.93 -4.17 -1.55
CA VAL A 150 14.03 -5.01 -2.07
C VAL A 150 15.35 -4.55 -1.46
N ARG A 151 15.57 -3.23 -1.40
CA ARG A 151 16.74 -2.65 -0.73
C ARG A 151 16.74 -2.92 0.76
N ALA A 152 15.61 -2.72 1.45
CA ALA A 152 15.51 -2.86 2.89
C ALA A 152 15.73 -4.30 3.37
N LEU A 153 15.25 -5.30 2.63
CA LEU A 153 15.33 -6.71 3.04
C LEU A 153 16.56 -7.43 2.52
N PHE A 154 17.02 -7.10 1.31
CA PHE A 154 18.06 -7.85 0.63
C PHE A 154 19.32 -7.04 0.37
N GLY A 155 19.34 -5.73 0.67
CA GLY A 155 20.46 -4.85 0.36
C GLY A 155 20.71 -4.71 -1.15
N ARG A 156 19.70 -4.97 -1.98
CA ARG A 156 19.81 -4.99 -3.44
C ARG A 156 19.23 -3.73 -4.07
N THR A 157 19.81 -3.33 -5.18
CA THR A 157 19.29 -2.25 -6.03
C THR A 157 18.43 -2.87 -7.13
N LEU A 158 17.11 -2.83 -6.96
CA LEU A 158 16.16 -3.46 -7.88
C LEU A 158 16.40 -3.07 -9.35
N ASP A 159 16.61 -1.78 -9.64
CA ASP A 159 16.83 -1.29 -11.00
C ASP A 159 18.07 -1.91 -11.67
N ALA A 160 19.11 -2.24 -10.90
CA ALA A 160 20.34 -2.84 -11.43
C ALA A 160 20.18 -4.30 -11.83
N GLU A 161 19.13 -4.97 -11.35
CA GLU A 161 18.86 -6.38 -11.62
C GLU A 161 17.45 -6.63 -12.15
N ILE A 162 16.72 -5.60 -12.58
CA ILE A 162 15.28 -5.66 -12.95
C ILE A 162 14.97 -6.75 -13.97
N GLY A 163 15.89 -7.06 -14.89
CA GLY A 163 15.75 -8.15 -15.87
C GLY A 163 15.77 -9.57 -15.26
N ARG A 164 16.04 -9.72 -13.97
CA ARG A 164 15.97 -10.99 -13.23
C ARG A 164 14.68 -11.14 -12.42
N TRP A 165 13.81 -10.13 -12.47
CA TRP A 165 12.56 -10.09 -11.74
C TRP A 165 11.39 -10.18 -12.70
N VAL A 166 10.30 -10.77 -12.23
CA VAL A 166 9.01 -10.78 -12.93
C VAL A 166 7.99 -9.99 -12.15
N TYR A 167 7.24 -9.14 -12.83
CA TYR A 167 6.07 -8.47 -12.28
C TYR A 167 4.79 -9.19 -12.71
N VAL A 168 3.85 -9.37 -11.78
CA VAL A 168 2.52 -9.91 -12.09
C VAL A 168 1.49 -8.94 -11.51
N GLY A 169 0.55 -8.49 -12.34
CA GLY A 169 -0.49 -7.52 -11.95
C GLY A 169 -1.77 -7.69 -12.74
N ASP A 170 -2.83 -7.05 -12.27
CA ASP A 170 -4.23 -7.30 -12.67
C ASP A 170 -5.00 -6.02 -13.01
N SER A 171 -4.41 -4.84 -12.75
CA SER A 171 -5.13 -3.57 -12.78
C SER A 171 -4.43 -2.51 -13.62
N THR A 172 -5.19 -1.51 -14.06
CA THR A 172 -4.63 -0.32 -14.74
C THR A 172 -3.71 0.50 -13.83
N ASN A 173 -3.87 0.41 -12.51
CA ASN A 173 -2.97 1.04 -11.53
C ASN A 173 -1.56 0.38 -11.51
N ASP A 174 -1.37 -0.71 -12.25
CA ASP A 174 -0.07 -1.37 -12.42
C ASP A 174 0.76 -0.85 -13.58
N GLN A 175 0.27 0.17 -14.31
CA GLN A 175 0.95 0.69 -15.51
C GLN A 175 2.43 1.00 -15.28
N LYS A 176 2.80 1.68 -14.18
CA LYS A 176 4.20 1.99 -13.86
C LYS A 176 5.05 0.73 -13.63
N MET A 177 4.44 -0.33 -13.12
CA MET A 177 5.13 -1.60 -12.91
C MET A 177 5.33 -2.33 -14.24
N PHE A 178 4.30 -2.35 -15.11
CA PHE A 178 4.42 -2.91 -16.46
C PHE A 178 5.46 -2.17 -17.31
N GLU A 179 5.55 -0.84 -17.17
CA GLU A 179 6.57 -0.04 -17.86
C GLU A 179 7.99 -0.32 -17.35
N ALA A 180 8.15 -0.50 -16.03
CA ALA A 180 9.47 -0.68 -15.42
C ALA A 180 10.03 -2.10 -15.53
N PHE A 181 9.18 -3.13 -15.56
CA PHE A 181 9.61 -4.54 -15.55
C PHE A 181 9.59 -5.14 -16.96
N PRO A 182 10.76 -5.51 -17.53
CA PRO A 182 10.83 -6.14 -18.86
C PRO A 182 10.10 -7.48 -18.93
N HIS A 183 10.10 -8.23 -17.82
CA HIS A 183 9.32 -9.44 -17.66
C HIS A 183 8.10 -9.10 -16.81
N SER A 184 6.96 -8.93 -17.47
CA SER A 184 5.71 -8.65 -16.78
C SER A 184 4.54 -9.43 -17.36
N VAL A 185 3.59 -9.79 -16.50
CA VAL A 185 2.42 -10.63 -16.82
C VAL A 185 1.16 -9.94 -16.30
N GLY A 186 0.24 -9.62 -17.21
CA GLY A 186 -1.12 -9.21 -16.86
C GLY A 186 -2.00 -10.43 -16.60
N VAL A 187 -2.76 -10.43 -15.51
CA VAL A 187 -3.76 -11.47 -15.20
C VAL A 187 -5.17 -10.89 -15.14
N ALA A 188 -6.17 -11.73 -15.38
CA ALA A 188 -7.57 -11.31 -15.29
C ALA A 188 -8.02 -11.28 -13.82
N ASN A 189 -8.84 -10.27 -13.48
CA ASN A 189 -9.62 -10.19 -12.24
C ASN A 189 -10.97 -10.88 -12.40
#